data_AF-A0A9P6HET0-F1
#
_entry.id   AF-A0A9P6HET0-F1
#
_cell.length_a   1.000
_cell.length_b   1.000
_cell.length_c   1.000
_cell.angle_alpha   90.00
_cell.angle_beta   90.00
_cell.angle_gamma   90.00
#
_symmetry.space_group_name_H-M   'P 1'
#
loop_
_entity.id
_entity.type
_entity.pdbx_description
1 polymer ?
#
loop_
_entity_poly.entity_id
_entity_poly.type
_entity_poly.pdbx_seq_one_letter_code
_entity_poly.pdbx_strand_id
1 'polypeptide(L)'
;MTGPHSAPVRSSVRKDSVEEELRFLRNRVRELEGERDAANRRLHELHASVAPGYPQIGIHPIGPPSPVPNPPNTDAFRASWIARTEARKRKYCSLNRAGNALCAWHDSRRERRAYPPRMAPPGHLNCGCTFEEALFEESLARHNIGSRHPGESVRMDPALRNPLLKLLEQRYRYRDGDFERDPITGTWVEGEGHAPWETRASSGSSKKREDDRRS
;
A
#
# COMPACT_ATOMS: atom_id res chain seq x y z
N MET A 1 68.61 45.44 5.92
CA MET A 1 67.39 45.33 5.10
C MET A 1 66.37 44.52 5.88
N THR A 2 65.42 45.17 6.53
CA THR A 2 64.36 44.54 7.34
C THR A 2 63.01 44.94 6.74
N GLY A 3 62.28 43.99 6.16
CA GLY A 3 60.92 44.18 5.63
C GLY A 3 59.85 43.81 6.67
N PRO A 4 58.67 44.45 6.67
CA PRO A 4 57.66 44.29 7.71
C PRO A 4 56.66 43.15 7.46
N HIS A 5 56.02 42.74 8.56
CA HIS A 5 54.93 41.78 8.72
C HIS A 5 53.65 42.12 7.92
N SER A 6 52.87 41.09 7.54
CA SER A 6 51.39 41.15 7.58
C SER A 6 50.70 39.77 7.51
N ALA A 7 49.53 39.71 8.16
CA ALA A 7 48.90 38.59 8.86
C ALA A 7 47.85 37.78 8.05
N PRO A 8 47.36 36.62 8.56
CA PRO A 8 46.23 35.89 7.98
C PRO A 8 44.89 36.29 8.63
N VAL A 9 44.03 37.01 7.91
CA VAL A 9 42.65 37.33 8.31
C VAL A 9 41.69 36.69 7.32
N ARG A 10 41.29 35.42 7.52
CA ARG A 10 40.23 34.79 6.70
C ARG A 10 39.46 33.63 7.34
N SER A 11 39.71 33.26 8.59
CA SER A 11 39.05 32.11 9.24
C SER A 11 37.83 32.45 10.12
N SER A 12 37.66 33.72 10.52
CA SER A 12 36.56 34.15 11.40
C SER A 12 35.19 34.12 10.72
N VAL A 13 35.09 34.65 9.50
CA VAL A 13 33.82 34.87 8.78
C VAL A 13 33.04 33.58 8.51
N ARG A 14 33.73 32.43 8.35
CA ARG A 14 33.07 31.14 8.13
C ARG A 14 32.53 30.51 9.43
N LYS A 15 33.12 30.82 10.57
CA LYS A 15 32.64 30.33 11.87
C LYS A 15 31.35 31.05 12.27
N ASP A 16 31.31 32.37 12.05
CA ASP A 16 30.14 33.19 12.35
C ASP A 16 28.91 32.73 11.56
N SER A 17 29.07 32.39 10.27
CA SER A 17 27.99 31.87 9.42
C SER A 17 27.44 30.51 9.88
N VAL A 18 28.30 29.61 10.39
CA VAL A 18 27.87 28.29 10.89
C VAL A 18 27.18 28.42 12.25
N GLU A 19 27.62 29.36 13.08
CA GLU A 19 26.99 29.64 14.38
C GLU A 19 25.59 30.26 14.23
N GLU A 20 25.40 31.13 13.23
CA GLU A 20 24.09 31.66 12.86
C GLU A 20 23.15 30.55 12.36
N GLU A 21 23.65 29.66 11.50
CA GLU A 21 22.88 28.52 10.98
C GLU A 21 22.48 27.54 12.10
N LEU A 22 23.40 27.23 13.02
CA LEU A 22 23.10 26.40 14.20
C LEU A 22 22.04 27.05 15.10
N ARG A 23 22.07 28.37 15.24
CA ARG A 23 21.06 29.11 16.03
C ARG A 23 19.69 29.06 15.35
N PHE A 24 19.66 29.24 14.03
CA PHE A 24 18.44 29.12 13.23
C PHE A 24 17.84 27.72 13.34
N LEU A 25 18.65 26.67 13.15
CA LEU A 25 18.19 25.28 13.23
C LEU A 25 17.66 24.94 14.62
N ARG A 26 18.33 25.39 15.70
CA ARG A 26 17.84 25.18 17.07
C ARG A 26 16.50 25.86 17.33
N ASN A 27 16.30 27.06 16.80
CA ASN A 27 15.02 27.76 16.89
C ASN A 27 13.93 27.02 16.10
N ARG A 28 14.25 26.54 14.90
CA ARG A 28 13.31 25.80 14.05
C ARG A 28 12.91 24.46 14.68
N VAL A 29 13.84 23.75 15.32
CA VAL A 29 13.54 22.51 16.06
C VAL A 29 12.55 22.81 17.20
N ARG A 30 12.79 23.86 17.98
CA ARG A 30 11.89 24.24 19.09
C ARG A 30 10.48 24.58 18.60
N GLU A 31 10.37 25.28 17.47
CA GLU A 31 9.09 25.61 16.84
C GLU A 31 8.35 24.34 16.41
N LEU A 32 9.03 23.44 15.71
CA LEU A 32 8.46 22.16 15.24
C LEU A 32 8.05 21.24 16.39
N GLU A 33 8.81 21.22 17.49
CA GLU A 33 8.44 20.50 18.70
C GLU A 33 7.15 21.07 19.32
N GLY A 34 7.00 22.40 19.32
CA GLY A 34 5.78 23.07 19.77
C GLY A 34 4.57 22.73 18.90
N GLU A 35 4.73 22.72 17.58
CA GLU A 35 3.69 22.32 16.63
C GLU A 35 3.29 20.84 16.81
N ARG A 36 4.28 19.94 16.95
CA ARG A 36 4.05 18.52 17.23
C ARG A 36 3.26 18.33 18.51
N ASP A 37 3.64 19.02 19.58
CA ASP A 37 2.97 18.88 20.87
C ASP A 37 1.54 19.43 20.83
N ALA A 38 1.29 20.51 20.09
CA ALA A 38 -0.05 21.02 19.84
C ALA A 38 -0.91 20.05 19.02
N ALA A 39 -0.34 19.42 17.98
CA ALA A 39 -1.03 18.41 17.19
C ALA A 39 -1.37 17.16 18.02
N ASN A 40 -0.44 16.70 18.86
CA ASN A 40 -0.66 15.58 19.78
C ASN A 40 -1.76 15.88 20.80
N ARG A 41 -1.83 17.10 21.34
CA ARG A 41 -2.93 17.51 22.24
C ARG A 41 -4.28 17.46 21.53
N ARG A 42 -4.37 18.00 20.30
CA ARG A 42 -5.60 17.95 19.50
C ARG A 42 -6.02 16.52 19.18
N LEU A 43 -5.07 15.64 18.86
CA LEU A 43 -5.35 14.22 18.66
C LEU A 43 -5.89 13.56 19.94
N HIS A 44 -5.33 13.90 21.09
CA HIS A 44 -5.78 13.37 22.37
C HIS A 44 -7.19 13.86 22.73
N GLU A 45 -7.48 15.15 22.50
CA GLU A 45 -8.82 15.74 22.68
C GLU A 45 -9.86 15.12 21.72
N LEU A 46 -9.50 14.95 20.45
CA LEU A 46 -10.36 14.27 19.47
C LEU A 46 -10.62 12.83 19.89
N HIS A 47 -9.58 12.10 20.31
CA HIS A 47 -9.71 10.73 20.80
C HIS A 47 -10.60 10.64 22.05
N ALA A 48 -10.51 11.61 22.96
CA ALA A 48 -11.38 11.70 24.14
C ALA A 48 -12.84 12.03 23.75
N SER A 49 -13.07 12.90 22.77
CA SER A 49 -14.40 13.29 22.31
C SER A 49 -15.13 12.20 21.50
N VAL A 50 -14.39 11.31 20.85
CA VAL A 50 -14.93 10.19 20.05
C VAL A 50 -15.29 8.98 20.92
N ALA A 51 -14.94 8.96 22.21
CA ALA A 51 -15.22 7.86 23.11
C ALA A 51 -16.45 8.12 24.03
N PRO A 52 -17.64 7.72 23.57
CA PRO A 52 -18.43 6.78 24.36
C PRO A 52 -18.74 5.54 23.51
N GLY A 53 -17.98 4.46 23.71
CA GLY A 53 -18.32 3.15 23.14
C GLY A 53 -17.20 2.15 22.85
N TYR A 54 -15.92 2.52 22.96
CA TYR A 54 -14.81 1.57 22.73
C TYR A 54 -14.33 0.94 24.04
N PRO A 55 -14.28 -0.41 24.16
CA PRO A 55 -13.60 -1.05 25.28
C PRO A 55 -12.10 -0.78 25.17
N GLN A 56 -11.56 -0.22 26.25
CA GLN A 56 -10.15 0.03 26.52
C GLN A 56 -9.26 -1.15 26.10
N ILE A 57 -8.39 -0.94 25.11
CA ILE A 57 -7.21 -1.80 24.92
C ILE A 57 -6.24 -1.41 26.04
N GLY A 58 -6.36 -2.11 27.16
CA GLY A 58 -5.38 -2.09 28.23
C GLY A 58 -4.00 -2.50 27.70
N ILE A 59 -2.99 -1.79 28.19
CA ILE A 59 -1.59 -2.14 28.08
C ILE A 59 -1.42 -3.57 28.62
N HIS A 60 -1.23 -4.55 27.73
CA HIS A 60 -0.86 -5.92 28.07
C HIS A 60 0.47 -6.29 27.38
N PRO A 61 1.34 -7.06 28.05
CA PRO A 61 2.70 -7.33 27.62
C PRO A 61 2.74 -8.35 26.46
N ILE A 62 3.56 -8.06 25.45
CA ILE A 62 4.22 -9.01 24.53
C ILE A 62 3.36 -10.19 24.08
N GLY A 63 2.41 -9.92 23.18
CA GLY A 63 1.74 -10.94 22.37
C GLY A 63 1.19 -10.27 21.10
N PRO A 64 1.32 -10.88 19.91
CA PRO A 64 0.67 -10.34 18.72
C PRO A 64 -0.84 -10.28 18.98
N PRO A 65 -1.53 -9.19 18.59
CA PRO A 65 -2.97 -9.06 18.81
C PRO A 65 -3.68 -10.28 18.22
N SER A 66 -4.45 -10.99 19.04
CA SER A 66 -5.33 -12.07 18.59
C SER A 66 -6.23 -11.54 17.47
N PRO A 67 -6.48 -12.32 16.41
CA PRO A 67 -7.32 -11.88 15.30
C PRO A 67 -8.71 -11.55 15.86
N VAL A 68 -9.10 -10.29 15.70
CA VAL A 68 -10.44 -9.79 16.04
C VAL A 68 -11.45 -10.74 15.36
N PRO A 69 -12.46 -11.27 16.09
CA PRO A 69 -13.48 -12.11 15.48
C PRO A 69 -14.16 -11.33 14.36
N ASN A 70 -14.02 -11.80 13.13
CA ASN A 70 -14.74 -11.25 11.99
C ASN A 70 -16.26 -11.27 12.32
N PRO A 71 -16.99 -10.16 12.18
CA PRO A 71 -18.43 -10.14 12.44
C PRO A 71 -19.15 -11.13 11.50
N PRO A 72 -20.33 -11.62 11.90
CA PRO A 72 -21.00 -12.74 11.24
C PRO A 72 -21.24 -12.44 9.75
N ASN A 73 -20.64 -13.30 8.92
CA ASN A 73 -20.66 -13.24 7.48
C ASN A 73 -22.03 -13.74 6.98
N THR A 74 -22.99 -12.83 6.78
CA THR A 74 -24.31 -13.16 6.26
C THR A 74 -24.20 -13.82 4.89
N ASP A 75 -25.15 -14.68 4.51
CA ASP A 75 -25.09 -15.35 3.19
C ASP A 75 -25.10 -14.34 2.03
N ALA A 76 -25.81 -13.22 2.20
CA ALA A 76 -25.79 -12.11 1.25
C ALA A 76 -24.38 -11.50 1.11
N PHE A 77 -23.66 -11.31 2.23
CA PHE A 77 -22.30 -10.81 2.19
C PHE A 77 -21.34 -11.82 1.56
N ARG A 78 -21.49 -13.12 1.83
CA ARG A 78 -20.71 -14.17 1.18
C ARG A 78 -20.93 -14.21 -0.33
N ALA A 79 -22.18 -14.08 -0.79
CA ALA A 79 -22.50 -14.00 -2.21
C ALA A 79 -21.86 -12.75 -2.85
N SER A 80 -21.95 -11.59 -2.17
CA SER A 80 -21.28 -10.35 -2.57
C SER A 80 -19.76 -10.53 -2.65
N TRP A 81 -19.15 -11.27 -1.72
CA TRP A 81 -17.72 -11.60 -1.77
C TRP A 81 -17.35 -12.38 -3.00
N ILE A 82 -18.05 -13.50 -3.24
CA ILE A 82 -17.77 -14.37 -4.38
C ILE A 82 -17.91 -13.57 -5.69
N ALA A 83 -19.00 -12.81 -5.83
CA ALA A 83 -19.24 -11.97 -6.99
C ALA A 83 -18.14 -10.92 -7.21
N ARG A 84 -17.66 -10.27 -6.13
CA ARG A 84 -16.53 -9.34 -6.18
C ARG A 84 -15.25 -10.03 -6.66
N THR A 85 -14.89 -11.15 -6.05
CA THR A 85 -13.67 -11.89 -6.42
C THR A 85 -13.73 -12.36 -7.88
N GLU A 86 -14.87 -12.87 -8.34
CA GLU A 86 -15.05 -13.26 -9.74
C GLU A 86 -14.99 -12.06 -10.71
N ALA A 87 -15.53 -10.91 -10.33
CA ALA A 87 -15.38 -9.68 -11.10
C ALA A 87 -13.90 -9.25 -11.21
N ARG A 88 -13.13 -9.36 -10.12
CA ARG A 88 -11.69 -9.09 -10.14
C ARG A 88 -10.92 -10.10 -10.99
N LYS A 89 -11.23 -11.40 -10.90
CA LYS A 89 -10.64 -12.43 -11.79
C LYS A 89 -10.91 -12.09 -13.26
N ARG A 90 -12.14 -11.73 -13.62
CA ARG A 90 -12.46 -11.30 -15.00
C ARG A 90 -11.66 -10.07 -15.42
N LYS A 91 -11.45 -9.11 -14.52
CA LYS A 91 -10.73 -7.87 -14.83
C LYS A 91 -9.21 -8.06 -14.98
N TYR A 92 -8.60 -8.83 -14.08
CA TYR A 92 -7.14 -8.92 -13.96
C TYR A 92 -6.53 -10.22 -14.48
N CYS A 93 -7.33 -11.29 -14.57
CA CYS A 93 -6.86 -12.62 -14.95
C CYS A 93 -7.40 -13.07 -16.31
N SER A 94 -8.15 -12.22 -17.04
CA SER A 94 -8.69 -12.58 -18.35
C SER A 94 -7.62 -12.58 -19.45
N LEU A 95 -7.83 -13.44 -20.44
CA LEU A 95 -6.98 -13.51 -21.63
C LEU A 95 -7.18 -12.26 -22.49
N ASN A 96 -6.09 -11.68 -22.96
CA ASN A 96 -6.13 -10.67 -24.01
C ASN A 96 -6.46 -11.30 -25.39
N ARG A 97 -6.55 -10.46 -26.44
CA ARG A 97 -6.83 -10.91 -27.82
C ARG A 97 -5.83 -11.95 -28.34
N ALA A 98 -4.57 -11.87 -27.90
CA ALA A 98 -3.52 -12.83 -28.26
C ALA A 98 -3.60 -14.15 -27.46
N GLY A 99 -4.58 -14.30 -26.56
CA GLY A 99 -4.73 -15.48 -25.72
C GLY A 99 -3.76 -15.52 -24.54
N ASN A 100 -3.24 -14.38 -24.09
CA ASN A 100 -2.35 -14.30 -22.94
C ASN A 100 -3.00 -13.57 -21.77
N ALA A 101 -2.79 -14.06 -20.56
CA ALA A 101 -3.01 -13.36 -19.30
C ALA A 101 -1.72 -13.42 -18.48
N LEU A 102 -1.24 -12.27 -18.02
CA LEU A 102 -0.05 -12.15 -17.16
C LEU A 102 -0.45 -11.33 -15.94
N CYS A 103 0.13 -11.61 -14.77
CA CYS A 103 -0.07 -10.74 -13.62
C CYS A 103 0.62 -9.38 -13.89
N ALA A 104 0.22 -8.35 -13.15
CA ALA A 104 0.75 -7.01 -13.37
C ALA A 104 2.28 -6.97 -13.32
N TRP A 105 2.92 -7.64 -12.36
CA TRP A 105 4.37 -7.70 -12.23
C TRP A 105 5.08 -8.26 -13.47
N HIS A 106 4.67 -9.45 -13.93
CA HIS A 106 5.28 -10.10 -15.09
C HIS A 106 5.01 -9.32 -16.39
N ASP A 107 3.85 -8.64 -16.51
CA ASP A 107 3.53 -7.80 -17.66
C ASP A 107 4.43 -6.55 -17.72
N SER A 108 4.65 -5.85 -16.59
CA SER A 108 5.56 -4.68 -16.55
C SER A 108 6.99 -5.03 -16.94
N ARG A 109 7.49 -6.17 -16.45
CA ARG A 109 8.87 -6.59 -16.68
C ARG A 109 9.06 -7.31 -18.01
N ARG A 110 7.97 -7.55 -18.74
CA ARG A 110 7.96 -8.32 -20.00
C ARG A 110 8.66 -9.67 -19.84
N GLU A 111 8.45 -10.31 -18.69
CA GLU A 111 9.08 -11.58 -18.39
C GLU A 111 8.56 -12.70 -19.28
N ARG A 112 9.37 -13.76 -19.38
CA ARG A 112 8.99 -14.93 -20.15
C ARG A 112 7.79 -15.62 -19.52
N ARG A 113 6.88 -16.05 -20.38
CA ARG A 113 5.67 -16.78 -19.99
C ARG A 113 6.07 -18.20 -19.62
N ALA A 114 5.46 -18.74 -18.56
CA ALA A 114 5.58 -20.15 -18.20
C ALA A 114 4.78 -21.05 -19.17
N TYR A 115 3.65 -20.55 -19.68
CA TYR A 115 2.76 -21.30 -20.56
C TYR A 115 2.51 -20.56 -21.89
N PRO A 116 2.42 -21.29 -23.02
CA PRO A 116 2.00 -20.71 -24.29
C PRO A 116 0.61 -20.06 -24.23
N PRO A 117 0.25 -19.19 -25.19
CA PRO A 117 -1.08 -18.58 -25.24
C PRO A 117 -2.21 -19.62 -25.20
N ARG A 118 -3.24 -19.37 -24.40
CA ARG A 118 -4.40 -20.26 -24.15
C ARG A 118 -4.08 -21.63 -23.55
N MET A 119 -2.83 -21.87 -23.12
CA MET A 119 -2.38 -23.15 -22.56
C MET A 119 -2.04 -23.08 -21.06
N ALA A 120 -2.41 -22.00 -20.37
CA ALA A 120 -2.28 -21.96 -18.91
C ALA A 120 -3.28 -22.94 -18.27
N PRO A 121 -2.90 -23.67 -17.21
CA PRO A 121 -3.81 -24.55 -16.51
C PRO A 121 -4.94 -23.75 -15.81
N PRO A 122 -6.08 -24.39 -15.50
CA PRO A 122 -7.15 -23.74 -14.76
C PRO A 122 -6.65 -23.09 -13.46
N GLY A 123 -7.14 -21.88 -13.17
CA GLY A 123 -6.73 -21.12 -11.99
C GLY A 123 -5.35 -20.44 -12.10
N HIS A 124 -4.67 -20.53 -13.25
CA HIS A 124 -3.35 -19.95 -13.48
C HIS A 124 -3.32 -18.99 -14.68
N LEU A 125 -2.37 -18.08 -14.64
CA LEU A 125 -2.01 -17.16 -15.71
C LEU A 125 -0.89 -17.74 -16.58
N ASN A 126 -0.70 -17.21 -17.80
CA ASN A 126 0.39 -17.63 -18.68
C ASN A 126 1.79 -17.35 -18.09
N CYS A 127 1.91 -16.45 -17.11
CA CYS A 127 3.16 -16.21 -16.38
C CYS A 127 3.44 -17.27 -15.30
N GLY A 128 2.54 -18.21 -15.04
CA GLY A 128 2.72 -19.23 -14.00
C GLY A 128 2.08 -18.88 -12.66
N CYS A 129 1.70 -17.62 -12.43
CA CYS A 129 1.03 -17.23 -11.19
C CYS A 129 -0.39 -17.77 -11.09
N THR A 130 -0.83 -18.07 -9.88
CA THR A 130 -2.24 -18.39 -9.61
C THR A 130 -3.10 -17.13 -9.67
N PHE A 131 -4.41 -17.28 -9.81
CA PHE A 131 -5.33 -16.14 -9.72
C PHE A 131 -5.27 -15.47 -8.35
N GLU A 132 -5.13 -16.24 -7.27
CA GLU A 132 -5.01 -15.71 -5.91
C GLU A 132 -3.76 -14.83 -5.76
N GLU A 133 -2.62 -15.29 -6.26
CA GLU A 133 -1.38 -14.53 -6.26
C GLU A 133 -1.51 -13.21 -7.04
N ALA A 134 -2.16 -13.24 -8.21
CA ALA A 134 -2.35 -12.07 -9.05
C ALA A 134 -3.32 -11.05 -8.41
N LEU A 135 -4.40 -11.52 -7.78
CA LEU A 135 -5.35 -10.67 -7.06
C LEU A 135 -4.73 -10.08 -5.79
N PHE A 136 -3.92 -10.86 -5.08
CA PHE A 136 -3.17 -10.38 -3.93
C PHE A 136 -2.20 -9.28 -4.32
N GLU A 137 -1.43 -9.48 -5.39
CA GLU A 137 -0.53 -8.47 -5.94
C GLU A 137 -1.26 -7.17 -6.29
N GLU A 138 -2.41 -7.27 -6.96
CA GLU A 138 -3.22 -6.11 -7.32
C GLU A 138 -3.75 -5.39 -6.07
N SER A 139 -4.13 -6.14 -5.03
CA SER A 139 -4.53 -5.57 -3.74
C SER A 139 -3.36 -4.80 -3.11
N LEU A 140 -2.16 -5.39 -3.03
CA LEU A 140 -0.98 -4.69 -2.52
C LEU A 140 -0.68 -3.39 -3.29
N ALA A 141 -0.75 -3.45 -4.62
CA ALA A 141 -0.50 -2.31 -5.49
C ALA A 141 -1.50 -1.17 -5.25
N ARG A 142 -2.79 -1.48 -5.08
CA ARG A 142 -3.84 -0.49 -4.79
C ARG A 142 -3.66 0.21 -3.44
N HIS A 143 -3.13 -0.50 -2.46
CA HIS A 143 -2.90 0.03 -1.11
C HIS A 143 -1.48 0.59 -0.92
N ASN A 144 -0.71 0.76 -2.01
CA ASN A 144 0.67 1.24 -2.01
C ASN A 144 1.62 0.42 -1.10
N ILE A 145 1.29 -0.86 -0.85
CA ILE A 145 2.08 -1.72 0.03
C ILE A 145 3.30 -2.23 -0.72
N GLY A 146 4.48 -1.88 -0.21
CA GLY A 146 5.79 -2.26 -0.76
C GLY A 146 6.40 -1.21 -1.71
N SER A 147 5.83 -0.01 -1.80
CA SER A 147 6.40 1.09 -2.59
C SER A 147 7.60 1.66 -1.87
N ARG A 148 8.70 1.90 -2.58
CA ARG A 148 9.83 2.67 -2.03
C ARG A 148 9.62 4.17 -2.20
N HIS A 149 8.81 4.59 -3.17
CA HIS A 149 8.59 5.99 -3.52
C HIS A 149 7.09 6.34 -3.59
N PRO A 150 6.67 7.51 -3.08
CA PRO A 150 5.29 7.98 -3.24
C PRO A 150 4.90 8.07 -4.72
N GLY A 151 3.74 7.51 -5.09
CA GLY A 151 3.19 7.58 -6.45
C GLY A 151 3.53 6.41 -7.38
N GLU A 152 4.47 5.53 -7.01
CA GLU A 152 4.72 4.30 -7.77
C GLU A 152 3.70 3.21 -7.42
N SER A 153 3.02 2.66 -8.43
CA SER A 153 2.22 1.44 -8.21
C SER A 153 3.18 0.29 -7.94
N VAL A 154 3.19 -0.20 -6.70
CA VAL A 154 4.07 -1.28 -6.27
C VAL A 154 3.78 -2.53 -7.06
N ARG A 155 4.83 -3.13 -7.63
CA ARG A 155 4.78 -4.49 -8.14
C ARG A 155 5.83 -5.28 -7.37
N MET A 156 5.39 -5.95 -6.31
CA MET A 156 6.25 -6.74 -5.42
C MET A 156 6.74 -8.00 -6.16
N ASP A 157 8.02 -8.33 -5.98
CA ASP A 157 8.62 -9.55 -6.54
C ASP A 157 7.86 -10.81 -6.07
N PRO A 158 7.51 -11.77 -6.97
CA PRO A 158 6.90 -13.05 -6.61
C PRO A 158 7.62 -13.78 -5.45
N ALA A 159 8.96 -13.67 -5.37
CA ALA A 159 9.76 -14.29 -4.32
C ALA A 159 9.46 -13.73 -2.93
N LEU A 160 8.99 -12.49 -2.82
CA LEU A 160 8.54 -11.88 -1.57
C LEU A 160 7.03 -11.97 -1.39
N ARG A 161 6.28 -11.71 -2.47
CA ARG A 161 4.81 -11.71 -2.50
C ARG A 161 4.24 -13.06 -2.10
N ASN A 162 4.76 -14.17 -2.64
CA ASN A 162 4.18 -15.50 -2.44
C ASN A 162 4.34 -16.01 -1.00
N PRO A 163 5.52 -15.89 -0.36
CA PRO A 163 5.65 -16.18 1.06
C PRO A 163 4.75 -15.30 1.93
N LEU A 164 4.60 -14.01 1.59
CA LEU A 164 3.71 -13.10 2.33
C LEU A 164 2.25 -13.54 2.23
N LEU A 165 1.77 -13.87 1.03
CA LEU A 165 0.41 -14.39 0.84
C LEU A 165 0.17 -15.64 1.68
N LYS A 166 1.07 -16.63 1.58
CA LYS A 166 0.98 -17.88 2.36
C LYS A 166 0.97 -17.63 3.86
N LEU A 167 1.79 -16.69 4.34
CA LEU A 167 1.79 -16.30 5.75
C LEU A 167 0.44 -15.71 6.16
N LEU A 168 -0.12 -14.81 5.35
CA LEU A 168 -1.41 -14.16 5.62
C LEU A 168 -2.57 -15.15 5.60
N GLU A 169 -2.57 -16.10 4.65
CA GLU A 169 -3.54 -17.19 4.59
C GLU A 169 -3.45 -18.08 5.84
N GLN A 170 -2.24 -18.47 6.24
CA GLN A 170 -2.03 -19.39 7.37
C GLN A 170 -2.34 -18.75 8.73
N ARG A 171 -1.83 -17.54 8.97
CA ARG A 171 -1.96 -16.86 10.28
C ARG A 171 -3.28 -16.12 10.42
N TYR A 172 -3.78 -15.54 9.34
CA TYR A 172 -4.89 -14.58 9.38
C TYR A 172 -6.08 -15.01 8.54
N ARG A 173 -6.02 -16.17 7.86
CA ARG A 173 -7.07 -16.67 6.96
C ARG A 173 -7.43 -15.65 5.89
N TYR A 174 -6.41 -14.95 5.40
CA TYR A 174 -6.56 -13.93 4.38
C TYR A 174 -7.30 -14.47 3.16
N ARG A 175 -8.17 -13.63 2.60
CA ARG A 175 -8.89 -13.83 1.35
C ARG A 175 -8.90 -12.54 0.56
N ASP A 176 -9.00 -12.68 -0.77
CA ASP A 176 -9.20 -11.56 -1.68
C ASP A 176 -10.34 -10.65 -1.20
N GLY A 177 -10.06 -9.37 -0.93
CA GLY A 177 -11.03 -8.42 -0.40
C GLY A 177 -10.85 -8.04 1.07
N ASP A 178 -10.04 -8.76 1.83
CA ASP A 178 -9.85 -8.45 3.27
C ASP A 178 -9.28 -7.04 3.51
N PHE A 179 -8.49 -6.48 2.58
CA PHE A 179 -8.00 -5.10 2.69
C PHE A 179 -9.08 -4.04 2.45
N GLU A 180 -10.19 -4.41 1.83
CA GLU A 180 -11.30 -3.52 1.51
C GLU A 180 -12.51 -3.75 2.41
N ARG A 181 -12.29 -4.40 3.56
CA ARG A 181 -13.30 -4.55 4.60
C ARG A 181 -13.08 -3.56 5.71
N ASP A 182 -14.18 -3.00 6.16
CA ASP A 182 -14.20 -2.28 7.42
C ASP A 182 -14.02 -3.29 8.58
N PRO A 183 -12.97 -3.16 9.41
CA PRO A 183 -12.72 -4.08 10.51
C PRO A 183 -13.78 -4.01 11.61
N ILE A 184 -14.55 -2.92 11.71
CA ILE A 184 -15.57 -2.70 12.74
C ILE A 184 -16.89 -3.29 12.30
N THR A 185 -17.37 -2.91 11.11
CA THR A 185 -18.67 -3.37 10.61
C THR A 185 -18.60 -4.71 9.87
N GLY A 186 -17.41 -5.07 9.38
CA GLY A 186 -17.17 -6.23 8.52
C GLY A 186 -17.80 -6.16 7.14
N THR A 187 -18.34 -4.99 6.77
CA THR A 187 -18.90 -4.73 5.46
C THR A 187 -17.81 -4.25 4.49
N TRP A 188 -18.15 -4.13 3.21
CA TRP A 188 -17.25 -3.51 2.24
C TRP A 188 -17.07 -2.04 2.57
N VAL A 189 -15.84 -1.54 2.46
CA VAL A 189 -15.59 -0.10 2.35
C VAL A 189 -16.37 0.46 1.15
N GLU A 190 -16.74 1.73 1.21
CA GLU A 190 -17.49 2.38 0.15
C GLU A 190 -16.83 2.20 -1.23
N GLY A 191 -17.62 1.80 -2.23
CA GLY A 191 -17.13 1.56 -3.59
C GLY A 191 -16.38 0.24 -3.81
N GLU A 192 -16.24 -0.60 -2.79
CA GLU A 192 -15.50 -1.88 -2.86
C GLU A 192 -16.38 -3.13 -2.89
N GLY A 193 -17.71 -2.99 -2.88
CA GLY A 193 -18.63 -4.11 -3.08
C GLY A 193 -18.61 -4.68 -4.51
N HIS A 194 -19.34 -5.79 -4.73
CA HIS A 194 -19.37 -6.47 -6.03
C HIS A 194 -19.87 -5.60 -7.18
N ALA A 195 -20.95 -4.82 -7.00
CA ALA A 195 -21.57 -4.05 -8.09
C ALA A 195 -20.61 -3.03 -8.76
N PRO A 196 -19.84 -2.20 -8.01
CA PRO A 196 -18.77 -1.39 -8.60
C PRO A 196 -17.74 -2.22 -9.37
N TRP A 197 -17.33 -3.36 -8.83
CA TRP A 197 -16.33 -4.23 -9.46
C TRP A 197 -16.84 -4.91 -10.73
N GLU A 198 -18.09 -5.34 -10.77
CA GLU A 198 -18.74 -5.88 -11.97
C GLU A 198 -18.83 -4.82 -13.06
N THR A 199 -19.21 -3.59 -12.71
CA THR A 199 -19.22 -2.45 -13.64
C THR A 199 -17.82 -2.18 -14.19
N ARG A 200 -16.80 -2.19 -13.30
CA ARG A 200 -15.38 -2.00 -13.65
C ARG A 200 -14.81 -3.15 -14.50
N ALA A 201 -15.36 -4.36 -14.40
CA ALA A 201 -14.95 -5.52 -15.19
C ALA A 201 -15.59 -5.48 -16.59
N SER A 202 -16.84 -5.05 -16.69
CA SER A 202 -17.57 -4.92 -17.96
C SER A 202 -17.10 -3.73 -18.81
N SER A 203 -16.61 -2.65 -18.19
CA SER A 203 -16.23 -1.41 -18.89
C SER A 203 -14.91 -1.45 -19.66
N GLY A 204 -14.16 -2.57 -19.62
CA GLY A 204 -12.85 -2.68 -20.27
C GLY A 204 -11.77 -1.77 -19.63
N SER A 205 -10.51 -2.19 -19.71
CA SER A 205 -9.35 -1.50 -19.11
C SER A 205 -8.91 -0.26 -19.90
N SER A 206 -9.78 0.75 -20.01
CA SER A 206 -9.57 1.89 -20.93
C SER A 206 -9.01 3.18 -20.31
N LYS A 207 -8.39 3.18 -19.12
CA LYS A 207 -8.02 4.46 -18.45
C LYS A 207 -6.61 4.61 -17.86
N LYS A 208 -5.56 3.99 -18.42
CA LYS A 208 -4.19 4.30 -17.95
C LYS A 208 -3.11 4.25 -19.05
N ARG A 209 -3.27 5.02 -20.12
CA ARG A 209 -2.23 5.21 -21.16
C ARG A 209 -2.02 6.67 -21.60
N GLU A 210 -2.61 7.65 -20.91
CA GLU A 210 -2.59 9.04 -21.39
C GLU A 210 -1.50 9.94 -20.78
N ASP A 211 -0.87 9.56 -19.66
CA ASP A 211 0.17 10.41 -19.04
C ASP A 211 1.62 10.10 -19.47
N ASP A 212 1.89 8.94 -20.08
CA ASP A 212 3.28 8.49 -20.38
C ASP A 212 3.78 8.91 -21.77
N ARG A 213 3.04 9.78 -22.47
CA ARG A 213 3.41 10.30 -23.81
C ARG A 213 3.66 11.81 -23.84
N ARG A 214 3.76 12.44 -22.66
CA ARG A 214 4.04 13.86 -22.52
C ARG A 214 5.19 14.08 -21.54
N SER A 215 6.35 13.54 -21.88
CA SER A 215 7.67 13.93 -21.35
C SER A 215 8.74 13.60 -22.38
#